data_AF-A0A1B2HVH6-F1
#
_entry.id   AF-A0A1B2HVH6-F1
#
_cell.length_a   1.000
_cell.length_b   1.000
_cell.length_c   1.000
_cell.angle_alpha   90.00
_cell.angle_beta   90.00
_cell.angle_gamma   90.00
#
_symmetry.space_group_name_H-M   'P 1'
#
loop_
_entity.id
_entity.type
_entity.pdbx_description
1 polymer ?
#
loop_
_entity_poly.entity_id
_entity_poly.type
_entity_poly.pdbx_seq_one_letter_code
_entity_poly.pdbx_strand_id
1 'polypeptide(L)'
;MALGHGGRSLPNVGSEYVEDPPEGMRIGIALSGGGIRSAAFNLGAMQALQRQHVLERADYLTGVSGGNYVASALTITGAYSDPDTDNGKPHWSNGSVEERYLRQHTNYLAPGRVGRLWLALSMVYGFILNYLPFVLCAFIGGRLTGWALNLLGQPLEQLRLNGLALPASPMLTVLLIAAGALSVTAVLLVAYRRFNDIRRSPRNYGETRSEGVAANLVTLVCVISVLLVLPLLASLYGTVSAALIPLLFPEQPETFDTTQGRIAIAAVWLVLSLVLAIAALALSRRFRALRLMLVLSGLGSAGLLLVPLLSSLEYAARVGIRSAGDLLGVLIAIAVVGLMAIKVHNRRYSMHLFYRERLNSVFALRRRTDEGGNVVCEPIGYDERLYFSKVGCKLGASGRRMPKLIVCCAVNLTSDEVPVGRFAESFTFEHDQSGGGLFGRRGTDWYEEQAGLPGTQLTLPSIMAVSGAALSPLMGRFTYPPLRFLMALTNVRLGVWIKNPLHPRWERKPEPPRGWAGRLRASVRDGWHEPGACTCCARRWAPPSPPTASST
;
A
#
# COMPACT_ATOMS: atom_id res chain seq x y z
N MET A 1 -14.49 50.80 -14.52
CA MET A 1 -14.85 49.54 -15.22
C MET A 1 -14.73 48.40 -14.22
N ALA A 2 -15.86 48.01 -13.61
CA ALA A 2 -15.91 46.87 -12.70
C ALA A 2 -16.01 45.59 -13.53
N LEU A 3 -15.04 44.70 -13.40
CA LEU A 3 -15.07 43.37 -14.02
C LEU A 3 -16.08 42.51 -13.25
N GLY A 4 -17.27 42.35 -13.82
CA GLY A 4 -18.29 41.45 -13.31
C GLY A 4 -17.81 40.00 -13.38
N HIS A 5 -17.52 39.40 -12.22
CA HIS A 5 -17.43 37.95 -12.11
C HIS A 5 -18.83 37.37 -12.29
N GLY A 6 -19.16 37.03 -13.54
CA GLY A 6 -20.28 36.15 -13.88
C GLY A 6 -20.01 34.76 -13.30
N GLY A 7 -20.29 34.58 -12.01
CA GLY A 7 -20.39 33.26 -11.42
C GLY A 7 -21.52 32.53 -12.14
N ARG A 8 -21.19 31.47 -12.88
CA ARG A 8 -22.21 30.52 -13.36
C ARG A 8 -23.00 30.06 -12.14
N SER A 9 -24.27 30.41 -12.06
CA SER A 9 -25.19 29.85 -11.09
C SER A 9 -25.13 28.33 -11.22
N LEU A 10 -24.87 27.64 -10.10
CA LEU A 10 -24.96 26.18 -10.08
C LEU A 10 -26.37 25.77 -10.54
N PRO A 11 -26.51 24.67 -11.29
CA PRO A 11 -27.82 24.19 -11.71
C PRO A 11 -28.74 24.07 -10.49
N ASN A 12 -29.99 24.50 -10.64
CA ASN A 12 -30.99 24.34 -9.59
C ASN A 12 -31.32 22.84 -9.46
N VAL A 13 -30.73 22.18 -8.47
CA VAL A 13 -30.89 20.73 -8.23
C VAL A 13 -32.38 20.36 -8.01
N GLY A 14 -33.19 21.32 -7.54
CA GLY A 14 -34.63 21.12 -7.34
C GLY A 14 -35.40 20.79 -8.63
N SER A 15 -34.95 21.28 -9.79
CA SER A 15 -35.57 20.95 -11.08
C SER A 15 -35.14 19.60 -11.67
N GLU A 16 -34.18 18.90 -11.04
CA GLU A 16 -33.75 17.55 -11.46
C GLU A 16 -34.53 16.43 -10.76
N TYR A 17 -35.29 16.75 -9.70
CA TYR A 17 -36.17 15.79 -9.03
C TYR A 17 -37.49 15.68 -9.80
N VAL A 18 -37.68 14.57 -10.49
CA VAL A 18 -38.92 14.23 -11.17
C VAL A 18 -39.75 13.33 -10.25
N GLU A 19 -40.91 13.80 -9.79
CA GLU A 19 -41.82 13.00 -8.94
C GLU A 19 -42.41 11.82 -9.72
N ASP A 20 -42.75 12.04 -11.01
CA ASP A 20 -43.25 11.02 -11.93
C ASP A 20 -42.22 10.74 -13.06
N PRO A 21 -41.29 9.78 -12.88
CA PRO A 21 -40.30 9.48 -13.89
C PRO A 21 -40.97 8.92 -15.17
N PRO A 22 -40.49 9.28 -16.37
CA PRO A 22 -41.01 8.75 -17.63
C PRO A 22 -41.00 7.21 -17.68
N GLU A 23 -41.97 6.63 -18.37
CA GLU A 23 -42.03 5.18 -18.58
C GLU A 23 -40.77 4.70 -19.33
N GLY A 24 -40.17 3.60 -18.86
CA GLY A 24 -38.92 3.07 -19.42
C GLY A 24 -37.63 3.78 -18.96
N MET A 25 -37.71 4.72 -18.00
CA MET A 25 -36.51 5.32 -17.41
C MET A 25 -35.66 4.29 -16.66
N ARG A 26 -34.35 4.33 -16.90
CA ARG A 26 -33.40 3.47 -16.19
C ARG A 26 -33.26 3.88 -14.73
N ILE A 27 -33.32 2.91 -13.82
CA ILE A 27 -33.25 3.13 -12.38
C ILE A 27 -31.87 2.70 -11.87
N GLY A 28 -31.17 3.62 -11.22
CA GLY A 28 -29.89 3.38 -10.56
C GLY A 28 -29.99 3.63 -9.05
N ILE A 29 -29.59 2.65 -8.24
CA ILE A 29 -29.52 2.77 -6.78
C ILE A 29 -28.06 2.92 -6.37
N ALA A 30 -27.72 3.98 -5.64
CA ALA A 30 -26.37 4.25 -5.17
C ALA A 30 -26.24 4.14 -3.65
N LEU A 31 -25.44 3.16 -3.19
CA LEU A 31 -25.18 2.88 -1.78
C LEU A 31 -23.84 3.49 -1.35
N SER A 32 -23.92 4.50 -0.49
CA SER A 32 -22.78 5.31 -0.07
C SER A 32 -21.83 4.59 0.89
N GLY A 33 -20.60 5.10 0.98
CA GLY A 33 -19.56 4.56 1.86
C GLY A 33 -19.63 5.08 3.29
N GLY A 34 -18.89 4.42 4.19
CA GLY A 34 -18.84 4.80 5.61
C GLY A 34 -18.55 3.65 6.57
N GLY A 35 -18.01 2.54 6.05
CA GLY A 35 -17.76 1.31 6.81
C GLY A 35 -19.05 0.63 7.29
N ILE A 36 -18.96 -0.12 8.38
CA ILE A 36 -20.06 -0.98 8.86
C ILE A 36 -21.34 -0.22 9.22
N ARG A 37 -21.24 1.05 9.67
CA ARG A 37 -22.42 1.89 9.94
C ARG A 37 -23.20 2.16 8.65
N SER A 38 -22.48 2.46 7.57
CA SER A 38 -23.11 2.64 6.27
C SER A 38 -23.70 1.33 5.76
N ALA A 39 -23.03 0.19 5.98
CA ALA A 39 -23.59 -1.11 5.60
C ALA A 39 -24.94 -1.39 6.30
N ALA A 40 -25.02 -1.15 7.62
CA ALA A 40 -26.27 -1.33 8.36
C ALA A 40 -27.40 -0.39 7.87
N PHE A 41 -27.09 0.88 7.61
CA PHE A 41 -28.06 1.83 7.07
C PHE A 41 -28.53 1.43 5.67
N ASN A 42 -27.59 1.11 4.77
CA ASN A 42 -27.90 0.72 3.40
C ASN A 42 -28.67 -0.60 3.33
N LEU A 43 -28.45 -1.55 4.26
CA LEU A 43 -29.27 -2.75 4.37
C LEU A 43 -30.74 -2.38 4.66
N GLY A 44 -30.99 -1.51 5.64
CA GLY A 44 -32.35 -1.04 5.94
C GLY A 44 -32.99 -0.27 4.78
N ALA A 45 -32.23 0.59 4.09
CA ALA A 45 -32.70 1.31 2.92
C ALA A 45 -33.03 0.37 1.75
N MET A 46 -32.17 -0.62 1.48
CA MET A 46 -32.39 -1.64 0.46
C MET A 46 -33.64 -2.48 0.78
N GLN A 47 -33.83 -2.87 2.03
CA GLN A 47 -35.04 -3.57 2.49
C GLN A 47 -36.31 -2.71 2.31
N ALA A 48 -36.23 -1.39 2.47
CA ALA A 48 -37.35 -0.49 2.19
C ALA A 48 -37.67 -0.43 0.68
N LEU A 49 -36.64 -0.33 -0.17
CA LEU A 49 -36.81 -0.34 -1.63
C LEU A 49 -37.38 -1.66 -2.15
N GLN A 50 -36.95 -2.77 -1.57
CA GLN A 50 -37.44 -4.12 -1.89
C GLN A 50 -38.92 -4.29 -1.50
N ARG A 51 -39.36 -3.75 -0.36
CA ARG A 51 -40.79 -3.73 0.01
C ARG A 51 -41.66 -2.93 -0.96
N GLN A 52 -41.09 -1.97 -1.67
CA GLN A 52 -41.75 -1.14 -2.68
C GLN A 52 -41.53 -1.66 -4.11
N HIS A 53 -40.92 -2.84 -4.28
CA HIS A 53 -40.55 -3.42 -5.56
C HIS A 53 -39.64 -2.56 -6.45
N VAL A 54 -38.94 -1.57 -5.86
CA VAL A 54 -38.04 -0.67 -6.59
C VAL A 54 -36.70 -1.35 -6.88
N LEU A 55 -36.23 -2.20 -5.96
CA LEU A 55 -34.94 -2.89 -6.09
C LEU A 55 -34.94 -3.86 -7.28
N GLU A 56 -36.06 -4.57 -7.50
CA GLU A 56 -36.28 -5.52 -8.59
C GLU A 56 -36.46 -4.84 -9.95
N ARG A 57 -36.90 -3.57 -9.94
CA ARG A 57 -37.03 -2.73 -11.13
C ARG A 57 -35.72 -2.01 -11.50
N ALA A 58 -34.76 -1.95 -10.59
CA ALA A 58 -33.50 -1.24 -10.81
C ALA A 58 -32.63 -1.93 -11.87
N ASP A 59 -32.02 -1.13 -12.73
CA ASP A 59 -31.06 -1.59 -13.73
C ASP A 59 -29.64 -1.66 -13.15
N TYR A 60 -29.32 -0.74 -12.24
CA TYR A 60 -27.99 -0.62 -11.65
C TYR A 60 -28.05 -0.52 -10.13
N LEU A 61 -27.13 -1.23 -9.47
CA LEU A 61 -26.87 -1.11 -8.05
C LEU A 61 -25.39 -0.78 -7.87
N THR A 62 -25.08 0.47 -7.56
CA THR A 62 -23.71 0.90 -7.31
C THR A 62 -23.44 1.00 -5.81
N GLY A 63 -22.25 0.57 -5.40
CA GLY A 63 -21.84 0.61 -4.01
C GLY A 63 -20.39 1.03 -3.84
N VAL A 64 -20.11 1.76 -2.77
CA VAL A 64 -18.75 2.01 -2.28
C VAL A 64 -18.62 1.64 -0.81
N SER A 65 -17.51 1.01 -0.42
CA SER A 65 -17.23 0.63 0.97
C SER A 65 -18.40 -0.12 1.62
N GLY A 66 -18.90 0.32 2.78
CA GLY A 66 -20.01 -0.31 3.49
C GLY A 66 -21.27 -0.53 2.64
N GLY A 67 -21.62 0.40 1.75
CA GLY A 67 -22.73 0.21 0.80
C GLY A 67 -22.47 -0.93 -0.18
N ASN A 68 -21.22 -1.07 -0.62
CA ASN A 68 -20.82 -2.20 -1.46
C ASN A 68 -20.86 -3.55 -0.73
N TYR A 69 -20.71 -3.59 0.60
CA TYR A 69 -20.77 -4.86 1.34
C TYR A 69 -22.12 -5.53 1.16
N VAL A 70 -23.19 -4.75 1.31
CA VAL A 70 -24.57 -5.22 1.16
C VAL A 70 -24.89 -5.48 -0.31
N ALA A 71 -24.48 -4.60 -1.23
CA ALA A 71 -24.72 -4.80 -2.66
C ALA A 71 -24.04 -6.06 -3.21
N SER A 72 -22.78 -6.29 -2.84
CA SER A 72 -22.03 -7.50 -3.20
C SER A 72 -22.66 -8.74 -2.57
N ALA A 73 -23.10 -8.64 -1.31
CA ALA A 73 -23.75 -9.75 -0.62
C ALA A 73 -25.04 -10.17 -1.31
N LEU A 74 -25.93 -9.21 -1.63
CA LEU A 74 -27.16 -9.46 -2.39
C LEU A 74 -26.86 -10.17 -3.72
N THR A 75 -25.86 -9.69 -4.45
CA THR A 75 -25.44 -10.26 -5.75
C THR A 75 -24.89 -11.67 -5.61
N ILE A 76 -24.06 -11.95 -4.60
CA ILE A 76 -23.51 -13.28 -4.33
C ILE A 76 -24.63 -14.25 -3.98
N THR A 77 -25.50 -13.90 -3.04
CA THR A 77 -26.61 -14.75 -2.61
C THR A 77 -27.60 -14.99 -3.75
N GLY A 78 -27.86 -13.98 -4.58
CA GLY A 78 -28.65 -14.11 -5.80
C GLY A 78 -28.13 -15.18 -6.76
N ALA A 79 -26.81 -15.26 -6.93
CA ALA A 79 -26.15 -16.13 -7.91
C ALA A 79 -25.78 -17.53 -7.39
N TYR A 80 -25.69 -17.73 -6.06
CA TYR A 80 -25.17 -18.97 -5.46
C TYR A 80 -26.14 -19.71 -4.54
N SER A 81 -27.31 -19.15 -4.23
CA SER A 81 -28.37 -19.88 -3.53
C SER A 81 -29.04 -20.91 -4.43
N ASP A 82 -29.40 -22.06 -3.86
CA ASP A 82 -30.11 -23.12 -4.59
C ASP A 82 -31.49 -22.63 -5.08
N PRO A 83 -31.97 -23.06 -6.26
CA PRO A 83 -33.27 -22.62 -6.79
C PRO A 83 -34.45 -22.86 -5.83
N ASP A 84 -34.43 -24.00 -5.12
CA ASP A 84 -35.52 -24.47 -4.25
C ASP A 84 -35.50 -23.85 -2.84
N THR A 85 -34.71 -22.80 -2.62
CA THR A 85 -34.56 -22.13 -1.31
C THR A 85 -35.40 -20.86 -1.17
N ASP A 86 -36.43 -20.72 -2.01
CA ASP A 86 -37.41 -19.66 -1.86
C ASP A 86 -38.37 -19.99 -0.71
N ASN A 87 -38.20 -19.28 0.41
CA ASN A 87 -39.03 -19.40 1.60
C ASN A 87 -40.06 -18.25 1.71
N GLY A 88 -40.38 -17.59 0.58
CA GLY A 88 -41.28 -16.43 0.56
C GLY A 88 -40.67 -15.16 1.15
N LYS A 89 -39.38 -15.18 1.53
CA LYS A 89 -38.62 -14.00 1.96
C LYS A 89 -37.52 -13.73 0.95
N PRO A 90 -37.56 -12.59 0.24
CA PRO A 90 -36.53 -12.32 -0.75
C PRO A 90 -35.17 -12.10 -0.07
N HIS A 91 -34.09 -12.26 -0.82
CA HIS A 91 -32.71 -12.23 -0.28
C HIS A 91 -32.46 -10.93 0.50
N TRP A 92 -31.81 -11.04 1.66
CA TRP A 92 -31.47 -9.90 2.53
C TRP A 92 -32.68 -9.05 3.01
N SER A 93 -33.91 -9.54 2.87
CA SER A 93 -35.10 -8.87 3.42
C SER A 93 -35.09 -8.83 4.95
N ASN A 94 -35.98 -8.03 5.54
CA ASN A 94 -36.17 -8.03 6.99
C ASN A 94 -36.58 -9.44 7.47
N GLY A 95 -35.86 -9.98 8.45
CA GLY A 95 -36.11 -11.29 9.05
C GLY A 95 -35.74 -12.47 8.15
N SER A 96 -34.97 -12.24 7.08
CA SER A 96 -34.37 -13.26 6.22
C SER A 96 -33.28 -14.05 6.95
N VAL A 97 -32.90 -15.20 6.40
CA VAL A 97 -31.87 -16.07 7.00
C VAL A 97 -30.48 -15.40 6.97
N GLU A 98 -30.22 -14.61 5.93
CA GLU A 98 -28.99 -13.84 5.74
C GLU A 98 -28.87 -12.72 6.77
N GLU A 99 -29.95 -11.95 7.00
CA GLU A 99 -29.93 -10.90 8.02
C GLU A 99 -29.73 -11.49 9.42
N ARG A 100 -30.43 -12.59 9.74
CA ARG A 100 -30.25 -13.29 11.02
C ARG A 100 -28.81 -13.76 11.20
N TYR A 101 -28.22 -14.36 10.15
CA TYR A 101 -26.82 -14.78 10.15
C TYR A 101 -25.88 -13.59 10.43
N LEU A 102 -26.04 -12.48 9.70
CA LEU A 102 -25.24 -11.25 9.89
C LEU A 102 -25.38 -10.70 11.32
N ARG A 103 -26.60 -10.67 11.88
CA ARG A 103 -26.85 -10.21 13.25
C ARG A 103 -26.17 -11.08 14.31
N GLN A 104 -26.10 -12.39 14.08
CA GLN A 104 -25.39 -13.33 14.96
C GLN A 104 -23.87 -13.21 14.84
N HIS A 105 -23.35 -12.72 13.71
CA HIS A 105 -21.93 -12.65 13.41
C HIS A 105 -21.39 -11.21 13.31
N THR A 106 -21.81 -10.30 14.19
CA THR A 106 -21.38 -8.88 14.14
C THR A 106 -19.91 -8.65 14.54
N ASN A 107 -19.30 -9.55 15.33
CA ASN A 107 -17.89 -9.47 15.70
C ASN A 107 -16.97 -10.30 14.76
N TYR A 108 -17.22 -10.19 13.46
CA TYR A 108 -16.55 -11.02 12.46
C TYR A 108 -15.11 -10.63 12.16
N LEU A 109 -14.72 -9.37 12.40
CA LEU A 109 -13.38 -8.91 12.05
C LEU A 109 -12.29 -9.59 12.90
N ALA A 110 -12.54 -9.80 14.18
CA ALA A 110 -11.63 -10.48 15.09
C ALA A 110 -12.42 -11.19 16.20
N PRO A 111 -13.02 -12.36 15.90
CA PRO A 111 -13.88 -13.06 16.85
C PRO A 111 -13.06 -13.60 18.03
N GLY A 112 -13.55 -13.34 19.24
CA GLY A 112 -12.95 -13.83 20.49
C GLY A 112 -11.55 -13.29 20.80
N ARG A 113 -10.88 -13.94 21.77
CA ARG A 113 -9.51 -13.59 22.17
C ARG A 113 -8.48 -14.02 21.12
N VAL A 114 -8.65 -15.22 20.56
CA VAL A 114 -7.74 -15.80 19.56
C VAL A 114 -7.74 -14.99 18.27
N GLY A 115 -8.90 -14.56 17.76
CA GLY A 115 -8.97 -13.73 16.55
C GLY A 115 -8.27 -12.38 16.72
N ARG A 116 -8.40 -11.74 17.89
CA ARG A 116 -7.68 -10.49 18.21
C ARG A 116 -6.18 -10.69 18.33
N LEU A 117 -5.73 -11.80 18.93
CA LEU A 117 -4.31 -12.14 19.00
C LEU A 117 -3.75 -12.40 17.59
N TRP A 118 -4.46 -13.15 16.74
CA TRP A 118 -4.03 -13.43 15.38
C TRP A 118 -3.94 -12.17 14.52
N LEU A 119 -4.90 -11.24 14.69
CA LEU A 119 -4.85 -9.91 14.07
C LEU A 119 -3.59 -9.15 14.50
N ALA A 120 -3.29 -9.11 15.80
CA ALA A 120 -2.11 -8.43 16.32
C ALA A 120 -0.81 -9.07 15.79
N LEU A 121 -0.71 -10.40 15.81
CA LEU A 121 0.44 -11.14 15.28
C LEU A 121 0.62 -10.90 13.77
N SER A 122 -0.47 -10.82 13.00
CA SER A 122 -0.42 -10.51 11.56
C SER A 122 0.11 -9.09 11.30
N MET A 123 -0.28 -8.11 12.13
CA MET A 123 0.27 -6.75 12.06
C MET A 123 1.77 -6.73 12.40
N VAL A 124 2.17 -7.42 13.47
CA VAL A 124 3.59 -7.53 13.87
C VAL A 124 4.42 -8.21 12.79
N TYR A 125 3.91 -9.31 12.22
CA TYR A 125 4.56 -10.02 11.11
C TYR A 125 4.78 -9.10 9.90
N GLY A 126 3.74 -8.35 9.50
CA GLY A 126 3.85 -7.40 8.40
C GLY A 126 4.80 -6.24 8.68
N PHE A 127 4.83 -5.74 9.92
CA PHE A 127 5.80 -4.74 10.37
C PHE A 127 7.23 -5.27 10.28
N ILE A 128 7.50 -6.48 10.79
CA ILE A 128 8.82 -7.11 10.71
C ILE A 128 9.26 -7.26 9.25
N LEU A 129 8.39 -7.74 8.36
CA LEU A 129 8.73 -7.89 6.94
C LEU A 129 9.02 -6.58 6.22
N ASN A 130 8.32 -5.50 6.60
CA ASN A 130 8.61 -4.16 6.08
C ASN A 130 9.90 -3.59 6.66
N TYR A 131 10.18 -3.86 7.93
CA TYR A 131 11.24 -3.20 8.70
C TYR A 131 12.60 -3.90 8.57
N LEU A 132 12.61 -5.23 8.56
CA LEU A 132 13.81 -6.06 8.52
C LEU A 132 14.76 -5.71 7.37
N PRO A 133 14.32 -5.45 6.13
CA PRO A 133 15.22 -5.04 5.06
C PRO A 133 15.98 -3.75 5.39
N PHE A 134 15.34 -2.77 6.04
CA PHE A 134 16.01 -1.52 6.43
C PHE A 134 17.08 -1.76 7.49
N VAL A 135 16.78 -2.59 8.50
CA VAL A 135 17.74 -2.96 9.55
C VAL A 135 18.92 -3.74 8.97
N LEU A 136 18.66 -4.71 8.08
CA LEU A 136 19.72 -5.48 7.44
C LEU A 136 20.60 -4.62 6.52
N CYS A 137 20.00 -3.70 5.76
CA CYS A 137 20.77 -2.74 4.96
C CYS A 137 21.61 -1.80 5.84
N ALA A 138 21.07 -1.35 6.97
CA ALA A 138 21.80 -0.55 7.95
C ALA A 138 22.96 -1.33 8.57
N PHE A 139 22.74 -2.61 8.90
CA PHE A 139 23.77 -3.51 9.39
C PHE A 139 24.89 -3.72 8.36
N ILE A 140 24.54 -4.01 7.09
CA ILE A 140 25.51 -4.17 6.00
C ILE A 140 26.31 -2.88 5.81
N GLY A 141 25.63 -1.74 5.70
CA GLY A 141 26.26 -0.43 5.55
C GLY A 141 27.16 -0.09 6.73
N GLY A 142 26.72 -0.36 7.96
CA GLY A 142 27.50 -0.18 9.18
C GLY A 142 28.76 -1.04 9.19
N ARG A 143 28.66 -2.34 8.90
CA ARG A 143 29.83 -3.25 8.86
C ARG A 143 30.86 -2.82 7.82
N LEU A 144 30.42 -2.44 6.61
CA LEU A 144 31.29 -1.95 5.55
C LEU A 144 31.95 -0.63 5.93
N THR A 145 31.21 0.29 6.56
CA THR A 145 31.73 1.57 7.04
C THR A 145 32.76 1.36 8.14
N GLY A 146 32.48 0.50 9.12
CA GLY A 146 33.42 0.15 10.19
C GLY A 146 34.69 -0.51 9.69
N TRP A 147 34.58 -1.39 8.68
CA TRP A 147 35.73 -1.97 8.00
C TRP A 147 36.60 -0.89 7.32
N ALA A 148 35.98 0.02 6.57
CA ALA A 148 36.70 1.13 5.92
C ALA A 148 37.38 2.06 6.94
N LEU A 149 36.71 2.38 8.04
CA LEU A 149 37.26 3.20 9.13
C LEU A 149 38.45 2.54 9.82
N ASN A 150 38.40 1.22 10.06
CA ASN A 150 39.52 0.47 10.62
C ASN A 150 40.73 0.46 9.66
N LEU A 151 40.50 0.32 8.34
CA LEU A 151 41.57 0.45 7.34
C LEU A 151 42.22 1.83 7.34
N LEU A 152 41.45 2.88 7.65
CA LEU A 152 41.93 4.25 7.77
C LEU A 152 42.62 4.55 9.12
N GLY A 153 42.70 3.57 10.03
CA GLY A 153 43.24 3.76 11.38
C GLY A 153 42.40 4.71 12.25
N GLN A 154 41.11 4.88 11.95
CA GLN A 154 40.19 5.80 12.62
C GLN A 154 38.93 5.06 13.07
N PRO A 155 39.00 4.17 14.08
CA PRO A 155 37.84 3.47 14.58
C PRO A 155 36.79 4.45 15.12
N LEU A 156 35.50 4.07 15.04
CA LEU A 156 34.38 4.95 15.39
C LEU A 156 34.46 5.51 16.81
N GLU A 157 35.07 4.79 17.75
CA GLU A 157 35.28 5.20 19.15
C GLU A 157 36.18 6.43 19.29
N GLN A 158 37.07 6.66 18.32
CA GLN A 158 37.99 7.81 18.30
C GLN A 158 37.37 9.06 17.66
N LEU A 159 36.25 8.91 16.94
CA LEU A 159 35.50 10.00 16.30
C LEU A 159 34.64 10.75 17.35
N ARG A 160 35.24 11.71 18.05
CA ARG A 160 34.54 12.63 18.95
C ARG A 160 34.01 13.85 18.20
N LEU A 161 32.74 14.18 18.42
CA LEU A 161 32.02 15.32 17.81
C LEU A 161 32.28 16.67 18.51
N ASN A 162 33.16 16.73 19.51
CA ASN A 162 33.42 17.95 20.27
C ASN A 162 34.16 18.97 19.38
N GLY A 163 33.41 19.89 18.77
CA GLY A 163 33.96 21.06 18.07
C GLY A 163 34.21 20.93 16.56
N LEU A 164 33.51 20.02 15.85
CA LEU A 164 33.57 19.92 14.38
C LEU A 164 34.96 19.66 13.78
N ALA A 165 35.93 19.24 14.61
CA ALA A 165 37.25 18.82 14.15
C ALA A 165 37.17 17.37 13.68
N LEU A 166 37.16 17.17 12.35
CA LEU A 166 37.42 15.85 11.76
C LEU A 166 38.80 15.37 12.23
N PRO A 167 38.98 14.07 12.55
CA PRO A 167 40.28 13.57 12.98
C PRO A 167 41.34 13.87 11.93
N ALA A 168 42.52 14.30 12.38
CA ALA A 168 43.64 14.73 11.54
C ALA A 168 44.35 13.56 10.85
N SER A 169 43.59 12.71 10.15
CA SER A 169 44.19 11.71 9.26
C SER A 169 44.36 12.31 7.86
N PRO A 170 45.59 12.32 7.32
CA PRO A 170 45.85 12.86 5.99
C PRO A 170 45.06 12.10 4.92
N MET A 171 44.81 10.81 5.13
CA MET A 171 44.05 9.95 4.22
C MET A 171 42.55 10.29 4.22
N LEU A 172 41.93 10.57 5.37
CA LEU A 172 40.53 11.03 5.42
C LEU A 172 40.38 12.42 4.78
N THR A 173 41.36 13.29 4.99
CA THR A 173 41.40 14.63 4.37
C THR A 173 41.49 14.52 2.85
N VAL A 174 42.35 13.65 2.33
CA VAL A 174 42.45 13.37 0.89
C VAL A 174 41.15 12.76 0.34
N LEU A 175 40.51 11.84 1.07
CA LEU A 175 39.22 11.27 0.66
C LEU A 175 38.09 12.30 0.65
N LEU A 176 38.06 13.21 1.62
CA LEU A 176 37.09 14.32 1.67
C LEU A 176 37.32 15.32 0.53
N ILE A 177 38.57 15.66 0.24
CA ILE A 177 38.95 16.51 -0.90
C ILE A 177 38.57 15.82 -2.21
N ALA A 178 38.86 14.52 -2.36
CA ALA A 178 38.49 13.74 -3.55
C ALA A 178 36.97 13.65 -3.73
N ALA A 179 36.22 13.42 -2.65
CA ALA A 179 34.76 13.44 -2.66
C ALA A 179 34.21 14.83 -3.04
N GLY A 180 34.83 15.91 -2.53
CA GLY A 180 34.52 17.28 -2.89
C GLY A 180 34.80 17.57 -4.38
N ALA A 181 35.96 17.16 -4.88
CA ALA A 181 36.35 17.32 -6.29
C ALA A 181 35.43 16.52 -7.23
N LEU A 182 35.05 15.30 -6.87
CA LEU A 182 34.07 14.49 -7.60
C LEU A 182 32.68 15.15 -7.58
N SER A 183 32.26 15.74 -6.45
CA SER A 183 31.01 16.48 -6.33
C SER A 183 30.99 17.70 -7.26
N VAL A 184 32.06 18.49 -7.26
CA VAL A 184 32.23 19.64 -8.16
C VAL A 184 32.22 19.18 -9.61
N THR A 185 32.91 18.09 -9.95
CA THR A 185 32.93 17.52 -11.31
C THR A 185 31.54 17.08 -11.76
N ALA A 186 30.77 16.43 -10.88
CA ALA A 186 29.38 16.06 -11.14
C ALA A 186 28.50 17.30 -11.39
N VAL A 187 28.63 18.33 -10.56
CA VAL A 187 27.91 19.61 -10.73
C VAL A 187 28.30 20.29 -12.03
N LEU A 188 29.59 20.33 -12.37
CA LEU A 188 30.09 20.91 -13.62
C LEU A 188 29.60 20.15 -14.85
N LEU A 189 29.52 18.81 -14.80
CA LEU A 189 28.94 18.00 -15.87
C LEU A 189 27.44 18.27 -16.05
N VAL A 190 26.69 18.38 -14.94
CA VAL A 190 25.27 18.74 -14.97
C VAL A 190 25.08 20.17 -15.49
N ALA A 191 25.93 21.12 -15.08
CA ALA A 191 25.89 22.51 -15.51
C ALA A 191 26.26 22.66 -16.99
N TYR A 192 27.36 22.03 -17.44
CA TYR A 192 27.78 21.97 -18.85
C TYR A 192 26.67 21.41 -19.74
N ARG A 193 26.01 20.35 -19.27
CA ARG A 193 24.86 19.81 -19.98
C ARG A 193 23.68 20.79 -19.98
N ARG A 194 23.30 21.36 -18.83
CA ARG A 194 22.17 22.29 -18.75
C ARG A 194 22.37 23.53 -19.61
N PHE A 195 23.62 23.95 -19.80
CA PHE A 195 23.99 25.00 -20.73
C PHE A 195 23.82 24.58 -22.20
N ASN A 196 24.15 23.32 -22.54
CA ASN A 196 23.97 22.75 -23.87
C ASN A 196 22.51 22.31 -24.17
N ASP A 197 21.69 22.07 -23.14
CA ASP A 197 20.26 21.72 -23.25
C ASP A 197 19.44 22.86 -23.88
N ILE A 198 19.95 24.11 -23.89
CA ILE A 198 19.34 25.23 -24.64
C ILE A 198 19.17 24.88 -26.13
N ARG A 199 19.98 23.95 -26.67
CA ARG A 199 19.96 23.54 -28.08
C ARG A 199 19.20 22.23 -28.36
N ARG A 200 18.61 21.56 -27.35
CA ARG A 200 17.92 20.26 -27.51
C ARG A 200 16.60 20.20 -26.75
N SER A 201 15.62 19.47 -27.31
CA SER A 201 14.31 19.30 -26.68
C SER A 201 14.42 18.57 -25.32
N PRO A 202 13.78 19.05 -24.24
CA PRO A 202 13.80 18.43 -22.90
C PRO A 202 13.18 17.02 -22.80
N ARG A 203 12.65 16.47 -23.89
CA ARG A 203 11.94 15.18 -23.88
C ARG A 203 12.84 13.94 -23.84
N ASN A 204 14.15 14.08 -24.03
CA ASN A 204 15.08 12.95 -24.19
C ASN A 204 16.10 12.82 -23.04
N TYR A 205 15.66 12.93 -21.79
CA TYR A 205 16.52 12.62 -20.64
C TYR A 205 16.76 11.09 -20.54
N GLY A 206 18.02 10.69 -20.45
CA GLY A 206 18.51 9.32 -20.25
C GLY A 206 19.12 8.65 -21.50
N GLU A 207 19.12 9.32 -22.66
CA GLU A 207 19.48 8.66 -23.94
C GLU A 207 20.96 8.81 -24.33
N THR A 208 21.67 9.82 -23.82
CA THR A 208 23.08 10.03 -24.19
C THR A 208 24.07 9.43 -23.20
N ARG A 209 25.24 8.99 -23.69
CA ARG A 209 26.28 8.33 -22.89
C ARG A 209 26.82 9.22 -21.77
N SER A 210 26.88 10.54 -21.97
CA SER A 210 27.33 11.52 -20.98
C SER A 210 26.38 11.65 -19.78
N GLU A 211 25.09 11.37 -19.96
CA GLU A 211 24.08 11.41 -18.89
C GLU A 211 24.20 10.20 -17.99
N GLY A 212 24.42 9.03 -18.58
CA GLY A 212 24.72 7.82 -17.81
C GLY A 212 25.99 7.99 -16.99
N VAL A 213 27.04 8.58 -17.56
CA VAL A 213 28.29 8.87 -16.84
C VAL A 213 28.06 9.89 -15.72
N ALA A 214 27.36 11.00 -15.98
CA ALA A 214 27.05 12.01 -14.98
C ALA A 214 26.17 11.45 -13.85
N ALA A 215 25.14 10.66 -14.16
CA ALA A 215 24.27 10.02 -13.18
C ALA A 215 25.03 9.01 -12.31
N ASN A 216 25.93 8.22 -12.91
CA ASN A 216 26.78 7.27 -12.17
C ASN A 216 27.76 8.01 -11.25
N LEU A 217 28.39 9.10 -11.73
CA LEU A 217 29.27 9.95 -10.91
C LEU A 217 28.52 10.58 -9.74
N VAL A 218 27.34 11.15 -9.97
CA VAL A 218 26.50 11.72 -8.91
C VAL A 218 26.09 10.64 -7.90
N THR A 219 25.72 9.45 -8.38
CA THR A 219 25.34 8.32 -7.52
C THR A 219 26.53 7.86 -6.67
N LEU A 220 27.71 7.73 -7.28
CA LEU A 220 28.95 7.39 -6.58
C LEU A 220 29.30 8.43 -5.51
N VAL A 221 29.21 9.72 -5.86
CA VAL A 221 29.40 10.82 -4.91
C VAL A 221 28.40 10.71 -3.76
N CYS A 222 27.11 10.52 -4.04
CA CYS A 222 26.10 10.34 -2.99
C CYS A 222 26.42 9.15 -2.09
N VAL A 223 26.84 8.02 -2.65
CA VAL A 223 27.24 6.83 -1.87
C VAL A 223 28.44 7.15 -0.98
N ILE A 224 29.48 7.79 -1.52
CA ILE A 224 30.68 8.18 -0.76
C ILE A 224 30.32 9.19 0.34
N SER A 225 29.54 10.23 0.02
CA SER A 225 29.08 11.22 0.99
C SER A 225 28.25 10.58 2.10
N VAL A 226 27.35 9.64 1.77
CA VAL A 226 26.59 8.89 2.77
C VAL A 226 27.54 8.08 3.65
N LEU A 227 28.47 7.31 3.06
CA LEU A 227 29.46 6.53 3.83
C LEU A 227 30.34 7.40 4.75
N LEU A 228 30.62 8.64 4.36
CA LEU A 228 31.38 9.60 5.17
C LEU A 228 30.55 10.27 6.28
N VAL A 229 29.25 10.50 6.04
CA VAL A 229 28.33 11.12 7.00
C VAL A 229 27.78 10.10 8.01
N LEU A 230 27.67 8.83 7.62
CA LEU A 230 27.16 7.74 8.47
C LEU A 230 27.87 7.63 9.83
N PRO A 231 29.22 7.68 9.91
CA PRO A 231 29.95 7.70 11.19
C PRO A 231 29.58 8.88 12.09
N LEU A 232 29.39 10.07 11.50
CA LEU A 232 29.02 11.28 12.22
C LEU A 232 27.60 11.16 12.81
N LEU A 233 26.66 10.65 12.02
CA LEU A 233 25.28 10.40 12.46
C LEU A 233 25.21 9.35 13.56
N ALA A 234 25.99 8.28 13.43
CA ALA A 234 26.12 7.23 14.44
C ALA A 234 26.66 7.79 15.77
N SER A 235 27.72 8.61 15.72
CA SER A 235 28.28 9.27 16.91
C SER A 235 27.29 10.27 17.55
N LEU A 236 26.60 11.07 16.72
CA LEU A 236 25.57 11.99 17.20
C LEU A 236 24.41 11.26 17.90
N TYR A 237 23.93 10.16 17.32
CA TYR A 237 22.88 9.34 17.94
C TYR A 237 23.31 8.80 19.32
N GLY A 238 24.55 8.31 19.44
CA GLY A 238 25.10 7.85 20.71
C GLY A 238 25.17 8.96 21.76
N THR A 239 25.69 10.14 21.39
CA THR A 239 25.81 11.30 22.30
C THR A 239 24.45 11.82 22.78
N VAL A 240 23.49 11.99 21.86
CA VAL A 240 22.13 12.46 22.19
C VAL A 240 21.40 11.45 23.08
N SER A 241 21.55 10.16 22.80
CA SER A 241 20.92 9.12 23.61
C SER A 241 21.51 9.07 25.02
N ALA A 242 22.84 9.16 25.16
CA ALA A 242 23.51 9.23 26.46
C ALA A 242 23.09 10.45 27.29
N ALA A 243 22.73 11.57 26.64
CA ALA A 243 22.22 12.76 27.32
C ALA A 243 20.74 12.65 27.72
N LEU A 244 19.90 11.97 26.92
CA LEU A 244 18.44 11.89 27.14
C LEU A 244 18.00 10.76 28.08
N ILE A 245 18.68 9.60 28.07
CA ILE A 245 18.28 8.43 28.87
C ILE A 245 18.28 8.69 30.37
N PRO A 246 19.29 9.38 30.97
CA PRO A 246 19.27 9.70 32.39
C PRO A 246 18.07 10.56 32.81
N LEU A 247 17.48 11.28 31.85
CA LEU A 247 16.31 12.13 32.06
C LEU A 247 14.99 11.33 32.10
N LEU A 248 14.98 10.10 31.58
CA LEU A 248 13.82 9.22 31.49
C LEU A 248 13.90 8.02 32.44
N PHE A 249 15.10 7.55 32.81
CA PHE A 249 15.31 6.42 33.71
C PHE A 249 16.48 6.69 34.68
N PRO A 250 16.31 6.53 36.01
CA PRO A 250 17.33 6.89 37.02
C PRO A 250 18.59 6.00 37.11
N GLU A 251 18.97 5.22 36.09
CA GLU A 251 20.05 4.21 36.18
C GLU A 251 21.18 4.44 35.14
N GLN A 252 22.40 4.04 35.52
CA GLN A 252 23.75 4.55 35.18
C GLN A 252 24.25 4.45 33.70
N PRO A 253 25.34 5.17 33.33
CA PRO A 253 25.77 5.50 31.96
C PRO A 253 26.43 4.39 31.12
N GLU A 254 26.65 3.19 31.66
CA GLU A 254 27.33 2.08 30.94
C GLU A 254 26.41 1.33 29.95
N THR A 255 25.15 1.76 29.82
CA THR A 255 24.15 1.13 28.96
C THR A 255 24.52 1.19 27.46
N PHE A 256 25.37 2.11 27.03
CA PHE A 256 25.84 2.14 25.63
C PHE A 256 27.09 1.31 25.35
N ASP A 257 27.88 0.94 26.36
CA ASP A 257 29.11 0.17 26.14
C ASP A 257 28.84 -1.33 26.10
N THR A 258 27.70 -1.76 26.64
CA THR A 258 27.24 -3.15 26.56
C THR A 258 26.24 -3.36 25.42
N THR A 259 26.35 -4.49 24.72
CA THR A 259 25.38 -4.90 23.68
C THR A 259 23.95 -4.96 24.25
N GLN A 260 23.79 -5.38 25.50
CA GLN A 260 22.50 -5.52 26.17
C GLN A 260 21.83 -4.16 26.42
N GLY A 261 22.57 -3.15 26.89
CA GLY A 261 22.00 -1.83 27.14
C GLY A 261 21.57 -1.11 25.86
N ARG A 262 22.31 -1.27 24.75
CA ARG A 262 21.90 -0.73 23.43
C ARG A 262 20.59 -1.31 22.93
N ILE A 263 20.41 -2.62 23.11
CA ILE A 263 19.16 -3.30 22.75
C ILE A 263 18.01 -2.75 23.60
N ALA A 264 18.24 -2.54 24.90
CA ALA A 264 17.24 -1.95 25.79
C ALA A 264 16.86 -0.52 25.37
N ILE A 265 17.83 0.33 25.04
CA ILE A 265 17.61 1.71 24.57
C ILE A 265 16.83 1.73 23.26
N ALA A 266 17.25 0.92 22.28
CA ALA A 266 16.56 0.81 21.01
C ALA A 266 15.12 0.30 21.22
N ALA A 267 14.91 -0.65 22.14
CA ALA A 267 13.58 -1.15 22.49
C ALA A 267 12.71 -0.08 23.13
N VAL A 268 13.24 0.71 24.08
CA VAL A 268 12.51 1.82 24.73
C VAL A 268 12.07 2.85 23.70
N TRP A 269 12.98 3.31 22.84
CA TRP A 269 12.65 4.28 21.79
C TRP A 269 11.68 3.72 20.76
N LEU A 270 11.80 2.42 20.41
CA LEU A 270 10.86 1.75 19.53
C LEU A 270 9.46 1.72 20.15
N VAL A 271 9.35 1.37 21.44
CA VAL A 271 8.07 1.35 22.18
C VAL A 271 7.48 2.75 22.25
N LEU A 272 8.27 3.77 22.61
CA LEU A 272 7.80 5.16 22.63
C LEU A 272 7.30 5.59 21.25
N SER A 273 8.06 5.32 20.20
CA SER A 273 7.69 5.65 18.82
C SER A 273 6.42 4.93 18.37
N LEU A 274 6.23 3.68 18.80
CA LEU A 274 5.02 2.90 18.55
C LEU A 274 3.82 3.49 19.30
N VAL A 275 3.98 3.93 20.55
CA VAL A 275 2.93 4.61 21.31
C VAL A 275 2.52 5.91 20.61
N LEU A 276 3.49 6.72 20.17
CA LEU A 276 3.22 7.94 19.39
C LEU A 276 2.49 7.62 18.06
N ALA A 277 2.90 6.56 17.38
CA ALA A 277 2.26 6.09 16.15
C ALA A 277 0.81 5.65 16.36
N ILE A 278 0.55 4.86 17.41
CA ILE A 278 -0.81 4.41 17.78
C ILE A 278 -1.68 5.62 18.15
N ALA A 279 -1.14 6.56 18.93
CA ALA A 279 -1.83 7.79 19.29
C ALA A 279 -2.19 8.60 18.04
N ALA A 280 -1.25 8.77 17.10
CA ALA A 280 -1.48 9.45 15.82
C ALA A 280 -2.59 8.75 15.00
N LEU A 281 -2.56 7.41 14.91
CA LEU A 281 -3.57 6.65 14.18
C LEU A 281 -4.96 6.73 14.85
N ALA A 282 -5.03 6.72 16.18
CA ALA A 282 -6.28 6.93 16.90
C ALA A 282 -6.86 8.34 16.66
N LEU A 283 -5.98 9.36 16.63
CA LEU A 283 -6.35 10.74 16.37
C LEU A 283 -6.78 10.99 14.92
N SER A 284 -6.31 10.19 13.95
CA SER A 284 -6.72 10.29 12.54
C SER A 284 -8.23 10.16 12.32
N ARG A 285 -8.94 9.53 13.26
CA ARG A 285 -10.40 9.42 13.23
C ARG A 285 -11.12 10.70 13.67
N ARG A 286 -10.40 11.67 14.24
CA ARG A 286 -10.92 12.91 14.81
C ARG A 286 -10.33 14.11 14.06
N PHE A 287 -11.06 14.61 13.05
CA PHE A 287 -10.63 15.75 12.22
C PHE A 287 -10.25 17.02 12.99
N ARG A 288 -10.75 17.20 14.22
CA ARG A 288 -10.47 18.39 15.07
C ARG A 288 -9.02 18.50 15.54
N ALA A 289 -8.22 17.44 15.49
CA ALA A 289 -6.85 17.43 16.02
C ALA A 289 -5.78 17.16 14.94
N LEU A 290 -6.02 17.63 13.71
CA LEU A 290 -5.16 17.36 12.55
C LEU A 290 -3.68 17.75 12.79
N ARG A 291 -3.42 18.93 13.38
CA ARG A 291 -2.05 19.41 13.64
C ARG A 291 -1.30 18.48 14.60
N LEU A 292 -1.93 18.10 15.71
CA LEU A 292 -1.36 17.18 16.67
C LEU A 292 -1.11 15.80 16.04
N MET A 293 -2.08 15.29 15.27
CA MET A 293 -1.92 14.04 14.53
C MET A 293 -0.70 14.07 13.60
N LEU A 294 -0.48 15.16 12.85
CA LEU A 294 0.66 15.30 11.95
C LEU A 294 1.99 15.30 12.69
N VAL A 295 2.08 16.00 13.82
CA VAL A 295 3.29 16.03 14.67
C VAL A 295 3.57 14.65 15.24
N LEU A 296 2.58 14.00 15.87
CA LEU A 296 2.73 12.67 16.45
C LEU A 296 3.08 11.62 15.39
N SER A 297 2.45 11.69 14.21
CA SER A 297 2.77 10.81 13.10
C SER A 297 4.18 11.03 12.56
N GLY A 298 4.64 12.29 12.52
CA GLY A 298 6.00 12.63 12.10
C GLY A 298 7.03 12.10 13.08
N LEU A 299 6.86 12.37 14.38
CA LEU A 299 7.74 11.90 15.45
C LEU A 299 7.74 10.37 15.55
N GLY A 300 6.56 9.74 15.55
CA GLY A 300 6.43 8.29 15.59
C GLY A 300 7.06 7.61 14.36
N SER A 301 6.88 8.18 13.17
CA SER A 301 7.52 7.68 11.94
C SER A 301 9.04 7.80 11.98
N ALA A 302 9.54 8.99 12.37
CA ALA A 302 10.96 9.26 12.46
C ALA A 302 11.62 8.34 13.50
N GLY A 303 11.01 8.19 14.68
CA GLY A 303 11.51 7.30 15.73
C GLY A 303 11.49 5.82 15.33
N LEU A 304 10.37 5.33 14.77
CA LEU A 304 10.25 3.94 14.31
C LEU A 304 11.27 3.59 13.21
N LEU A 305 11.61 4.54 12.33
CA LEU A 305 12.60 4.31 11.28
C LEU A 305 14.03 4.53 11.79
N LEU A 306 14.32 5.74 12.27
CA LEU A 306 15.68 6.21 12.50
C LEU A 306 16.31 5.56 13.72
N VAL A 307 15.58 5.33 14.81
CA VAL A 307 16.21 4.85 16.04
C VAL A 307 16.81 3.45 15.86
N PRO A 308 16.07 2.42 15.41
CA PRO A 308 16.69 1.11 15.25
C PRO A 308 17.64 1.05 14.05
N LEU A 309 17.43 1.86 13.00
CA LEU A 309 18.35 1.98 11.87
C LEU A 309 19.70 2.56 12.30
N LEU A 310 19.71 3.68 13.01
CA LEU A 310 20.92 4.31 13.53
C LEU A 310 21.57 3.46 14.61
N SER A 311 20.80 2.84 15.50
CA SER A 311 21.33 1.91 16.50
C SER A 311 22.01 0.69 15.85
N SER A 312 21.37 0.06 14.86
CA SER A 312 21.93 -1.06 14.11
C SER A 312 23.19 -0.66 13.34
N LEU A 313 23.15 0.50 12.67
CA LEU A 313 24.28 1.05 11.92
C LEU A 313 25.46 1.39 12.83
N GLU A 314 25.23 2.09 13.94
CA GLU A 314 26.26 2.48 14.90
C GLU A 314 26.93 1.25 15.49
N TYR A 315 26.15 0.26 15.95
CA TYR A 315 26.66 -1.00 16.46
C TYR A 315 27.52 -1.73 15.42
N ALA A 316 26.99 -1.90 14.20
CA ALA A 316 27.68 -2.57 13.12
C ALA A 316 28.97 -1.85 12.71
N ALA A 317 28.99 -0.52 12.74
CA ALA A 317 30.15 0.30 12.41
C ALA A 317 31.26 0.23 13.47
N ARG A 318 30.92 0.11 14.76
CA ARG A 318 31.94 -0.09 15.81
C ARG A 318 32.68 -1.42 15.65
N VAL A 319 31.95 -2.48 15.35
CA VAL A 319 32.54 -3.81 15.17
C VAL A 319 33.34 -3.88 13.85
N GLY A 320 32.76 -3.38 12.76
CA GLY A 320 33.35 -3.50 11.41
C GLY A 320 33.46 -4.96 10.95
N ILE A 321 34.26 -5.23 9.92
CA ILE A 321 34.60 -6.59 9.48
C ILE A 321 36.03 -6.88 9.93
N ARG A 322 36.20 -7.77 10.91
CA ARG A 322 37.52 -8.11 11.48
C ARG A 322 37.87 -9.59 11.33
N SER A 323 36.87 -10.45 11.19
CA SER A 323 37.03 -11.91 11.05
C SER A 323 36.31 -12.47 9.83
N ALA A 324 36.66 -13.69 9.42
CA ALA A 324 35.93 -14.43 8.41
C ALA A 324 34.45 -14.69 8.80
N GLY A 325 34.17 -14.82 10.10
CA GLY A 325 32.81 -14.92 10.63
C GLY A 325 31.98 -13.66 10.41
N ASP A 326 32.57 -12.47 10.55
CA ASP A 326 31.90 -11.20 10.27
C ASP A 326 31.57 -11.06 8.78
N LEU A 327 32.51 -11.45 7.91
CA LEU A 327 32.30 -11.45 6.46
C LEU A 327 31.16 -12.40 6.08
N LEU A 328 31.13 -13.60 6.67
CA LEU A 328 30.04 -14.55 6.47
C LEU A 328 28.70 -13.96 6.93
N GLY A 329 28.67 -13.26 8.07
CA GLY A 329 27.48 -12.56 8.56
C GLY A 329 26.96 -11.49 7.59
N VAL A 330 27.85 -10.70 6.98
CA VAL A 330 27.48 -9.71 5.95
C VAL A 330 26.94 -10.40 4.69
N LEU A 331 27.59 -11.48 4.23
CA LEU A 331 27.14 -12.24 3.06
C LEU A 331 25.76 -12.88 3.29
N ILE A 332 25.52 -13.43 4.49
CA ILE A 332 24.20 -13.94 4.89
C ILE A 332 23.17 -12.81 4.88
N ALA A 333 23.47 -11.65 5.46
CA ALA A 333 22.56 -10.50 5.46
C ALA A 333 22.21 -10.06 4.02
N ILE A 334 23.20 -9.98 3.12
CA ILE A 334 22.99 -9.67 1.69
C ILE A 334 22.09 -10.74 1.05
N ALA A 335 22.36 -12.02 1.30
CA ALA A 335 21.56 -13.12 0.75
C ALA A 335 20.11 -13.06 1.25
N VAL A 336 19.89 -12.76 2.54
CA VAL A 336 18.55 -12.59 3.12
C VAL A 336 17.83 -11.40 2.48
N VAL A 337 18.47 -10.24 2.36
CA VAL A 337 17.87 -9.06 1.70
C VAL A 337 17.53 -9.38 0.23
N GLY A 338 18.42 -10.06 -0.49
CA GLY A 338 18.18 -10.51 -1.86
C GLY A 338 16.99 -11.49 -1.96
N LEU A 339 16.91 -12.45 -1.05
CA LEU A 339 15.78 -13.39 -0.97
C LEU A 339 14.47 -12.66 -0.65
N MET A 340 14.50 -11.71 0.30
CA MET A 340 13.34 -10.88 0.63
C MET A 340 12.89 -10.04 -0.56
N ALA A 341 13.80 -9.42 -1.30
CA ALA A 341 13.46 -8.66 -2.51
C ALA A 341 12.74 -9.51 -3.57
N ILE A 342 13.01 -10.81 -3.62
CA ILE A 342 12.40 -11.74 -4.59
C ILE A 342 11.11 -12.39 -4.06
N LYS A 343 11.01 -12.67 -2.76
CA LYS A 343 9.93 -13.49 -2.18
C LYS A 343 8.94 -12.72 -1.29
N VAL A 344 9.34 -11.58 -0.75
CA VAL A 344 8.54 -10.77 0.19
C VAL A 344 7.86 -9.65 -0.57
N HIS A 345 6.63 -9.92 -1.00
CA HIS A 345 5.79 -8.96 -1.72
C HIS A 345 4.75 -8.34 -0.82
N ASN A 346 4.57 -7.04 -0.98
CA ASN A 346 3.62 -6.22 -0.20
C ASN A 346 2.19 -6.78 -0.23
N ARG A 347 1.81 -7.47 -1.31
CA ARG A 347 0.49 -8.08 -1.50
C ARG A 347 0.24 -9.34 -0.67
N ARG A 348 1.29 -10.03 -0.21
CA ARG A 348 1.19 -11.34 0.48
C ARG A 348 1.03 -11.26 1.99
N TYR A 349 1.43 -10.14 2.59
CA TYR A 349 1.35 -9.95 4.04
C TYR A 349 0.55 -8.70 4.42
N SER A 350 -0.07 -8.03 3.45
CA SER A 350 -0.94 -6.88 3.72
C SER A 350 -2.18 -7.31 4.53
N MET A 351 -2.61 -6.40 5.42
CA MET A 351 -3.86 -6.51 6.16
C MET A 351 -5.11 -6.66 5.28
N HIS A 352 -5.01 -6.36 3.98
CA HIS A 352 -6.06 -6.62 3.01
C HIS A 352 -6.48 -8.11 2.96
N LEU A 353 -5.54 -9.05 3.05
CA LEU A 353 -5.85 -10.48 2.97
C LEU A 353 -6.71 -10.93 4.15
N PHE A 354 -6.32 -10.51 5.35
CA PHE A 354 -7.13 -10.75 6.54
C PHE A 354 -8.49 -10.07 6.41
N TYR A 355 -8.53 -8.82 5.94
CA TYR A 355 -9.76 -8.05 5.84
C TYR A 355 -10.80 -8.66 4.90
N ARG A 356 -10.41 -9.04 3.69
CA ARG A 356 -11.32 -9.63 2.70
C ARG A 356 -11.85 -11.00 3.13
N GLU A 357 -11.05 -11.82 3.82
CA GLU A 357 -11.48 -13.13 4.32
C GLU A 357 -12.56 -12.98 5.39
N ARG A 358 -12.41 -11.98 6.27
CA ARG A 358 -13.41 -11.65 7.30
C ARG A 358 -14.68 -11.04 6.71
N LEU A 359 -14.57 -10.26 5.65
CA LEU A 359 -15.77 -9.80 4.94
C LEU A 359 -16.45 -10.96 4.21
N ASN A 360 -15.69 -11.86 3.58
CA ASN A 360 -16.23 -13.04 2.90
C ASN A 360 -17.07 -13.90 3.84
N SER A 361 -16.58 -14.19 5.05
CA SER A 361 -17.28 -15.05 6.00
C SER A 361 -18.66 -14.56 6.44
N VAL A 362 -19.00 -13.30 6.18
CA VAL A 362 -20.28 -12.70 6.59
C VAL A 362 -21.13 -12.21 5.43
N PHE A 363 -20.51 -11.77 4.34
CA PHE A 363 -21.23 -11.20 3.19
C PHE A 363 -21.30 -12.15 1.99
N ALA A 364 -20.42 -13.15 1.90
CA ALA A 364 -20.52 -14.18 0.87
C ALA A 364 -21.33 -15.37 1.39
N LEU A 365 -22.65 -15.26 1.27
CA LEU A 365 -23.60 -16.23 1.82
C LEU A 365 -24.40 -16.89 0.69
N ARG A 366 -24.78 -18.16 0.88
CA ARG A 366 -25.77 -18.86 0.06
C ARG A 366 -26.86 -19.50 0.92
N ARG A 367 -28.07 -19.58 0.38
CA ARG A 367 -29.14 -20.37 0.96
C ARG A 367 -29.01 -21.83 0.52
N ARG A 368 -29.29 -22.72 1.46
CA ARG A 368 -29.36 -24.18 1.28
C ARG A 368 -30.53 -24.72 2.08
N THR A 369 -31.11 -25.83 1.64
CA THR A 369 -32.08 -26.61 2.43
C THR A 369 -31.34 -27.62 3.31
N ASP A 370 -31.56 -27.56 4.62
CA ASP A 370 -30.99 -28.51 5.59
C ASP A 370 -31.70 -29.88 5.51
N GLU A 371 -31.15 -30.92 6.15
CA GLU A 371 -31.72 -32.27 6.22
C GLU A 371 -33.17 -32.27 6.75
N GLY A 372 -33.50 -31.30 7.62
CA GLY A 372 -34.86 -31.08 8.13
C GLY A 372 -35.81 -30.30 7.21
N GLY A 373 -35.43 -30.03 5.95
CA GLY A 373 -36.26 -29.28 4.99
C GLY A 373 -36.32 -27.76 5.25
N ASN A 374 -35.57 -27.25 6.22
CA ASN A 374 -35.55 -25.83 6.55
C ASN A 374 -34.55 -25.08 5.68
N VAL A 375 -34.93 -23.90 5.18
CA VAL A 375 -34.00 -23.00 4.49
C VAL A 375 -33.05 -22.39 5.51
N VAL A 376 -31.77 -22.69 5.36
CA VAL A 376 -30.67 -22.16 6.18
C VAL A 376 -29.71 -21.35 5.31
N CYS A 377 -28.85 -20.59 5.97
CA CYS A 377 -27.83 -19.78 5.31
C CYS A 377 -26.45 -20.27 5.74
N GLU A 378 -25.57 -20.52 4.78
CA GLU A 378 -24.18 -20.91 5.03
C GLU A 378 -23.19 -19.95 4.36
N PRO A 379 -22.05 -19.68 5.00
CA PRO A 379 -21.00 -18.89 4.38
C PRO A 379 -20.32 -19.70 3.28
N ILE A 380 -20.06 -19.07 2.15
CA ILE A 380 -19.26 -19.64 1.08
C ILE A 380 -17.78 -19.58 1.47
N GLY A 381 -17.10 -20.72 1.47
CA GLY A 381 -15.68 -20.82 1.79
C GLY A 381 -14.83 -19.92 0.89
N TYR A 382 -13.77 -19.33 1.45
CA TYR A 382 -12.90 -18.44 0.68
C TYR A 382 -12.07 -19.18 -0.40
N ASP A 383 -11.93 -20.50 -0.23
CA ASP A 383 -11.37 -21.42 -1.20
C ASP A 383 -12.23 -21.52 -2.48
N GLU A 384 -13.54 -21.33 -2.36
CA GLU A 384 -14.44 -21.18 -3.49
C GLU A 384 -14.27 -19.79 -4.12
N ARG A 385 -13.61 -19.75 -5.29
CA ARG A 385 -13.27 -18.49 -5.95
C ARG A 385 -14.49 -17.87 -6.64
N LEU A 386 -15.13 -16.94 -5.92
CA LEU A 386 -16.22 -16.10 -6.42
C LEU A 386 -15.71 -15.03 -7.38
N TYR A 387 -15.36 -15.41 -8.61
CA TYR A 387 -15.01 -14.46 -9.66
C TYR A 387 -16.24 -13.63 -10.06
N PHE A 388 -16.09 -12.31 -10.13
CA PHE A 388 -17.17 -11.39 -10.43
C PHE A 388 -17.75 -11.63 -11.83
N SER A 389 -16.89 -11.97 -12.81
CA SER A 389 -17.33 -12.37 -14.16
C SER A 389 -18.29 -13.57 -14.12
N LYS A 390 -17.94 -14.61 -13.35
CA LYS A 390 -18.75 -15.82 -13.20
C LYS A 390 -20.03 -15.58 -12.39
N VAL A 391 -19.98 -14.71 -11.38
CA VAL A 391 -21.16 -14.30 -10.62
C VAL A 391 -22.19 -13.68 -11.55
N GLY A 392 -21.78 -12.78 -12.45
CA GLY A 392 -22.66 -12.19 -13.47
C GLY A 392 -23.28 -13.24 -14.40
N CYS A 393 -22.48 -14.18 -14.90
CA CYS A 393 -23.00 -15.26 -15.76
C CYS A 393 -24.01 -16.17 -15.04
N LYS A 394 -23.74 -16.54 -13.78
CA LYS A 394 -24.66 -17.33 -12.96
C LYS A 394 -25.98 -16.59 -12.71
N LEU A 395 -25.91 -15.29 -12.44
CA LEU A 395 -27.09 -14.48 -12.22
C LEU A 395 -27.97 -14.44 -13.49
N GLY A 396 -27.37 -14.20 -14.65
CA GLY A 396 -28.06 -14.25 -15.94
C GLY A 396 -28.70 -15.62 -16.22
N ALA A 397 -28.02 -16.72 -15.88
CA ALA A 397 -28.53 -18.07 -16.06
C ALA A 397 -29.69 -18.43 -15.10
N SER A 398 -29.75 -17.81 -13.93
CA SER A 398 -30.81 -18.07 -12.95
C SER A 398 -32.18 -17.48 -13.33
N GLY A 399 -32.23 -16.60 -14.34
CA GLY A 399 -33.45 -15.91 -14.76
C GLY A 399 -34.00 -14.90 -13.74
N ARG A 400 -33.34 -14.73 -12.59
CA ARG A 400 -33.72 -13.77 -11.56
C ARG A 400 -33.43 -12.35 -12.03
N ARG A 401 -34.45 -11.49 -12.03
CA ARG A 401 -34.28 -10.06 -12.31
C ARG A 401 -33.60 -9.38 -11.12
N MET A 402 -32.36 -8.96 -11.32
CA MET A 402 -31.56 -8.25 -10.33
C MET A 402 -30.77 -7.11 -10.98
N PRO A 403 -30.56 -5.99 -10.27
CA PRO A 403 -29.80 -4.88 -10.78
C PRO A 403 -28.33 -5.26 -11.02
N LYS A 404 -27.73 -4.70 -12.07
CA LYS A 404 -26.30 -4.87 -12.37
C LYS A 404 -25.45 -4.21 -11.28
N LEU A 405 -24.62 -5.00 -10.61
CA LEU A 405 -23.71 -4.51 -9.59
C LEU A 405 -22.56 -3.70 -10.20
N ILE A 406 -22.35 -2.48 -9.70
CA ILE A 406 -21.20 -1.62 -10.02
C ILE A 406 -20.44 -1.31 -8.73
N VAL A 407 -19.26 -1.90 -8.57
CA VAL A 407 -18.41 -1.64 -7.41
C VAL A 407 -17.52 -0.44 -7.67
N CYS A 408 -17.73 0.63 -6.90
CA CYS A 408 -16.96 1.86 -7.01
C CYS A 408 -15.66 1.78 -6.18
N CYS A 409 -14.54 2.11 -6.82
CA CYS A 409 -13.19 2.15 -6.27
C CYS A 409 -12.48 3.44 -6.70
N ALA A 410 -11.32 3.70 -6.09
CA ALA A 410 -10.44 4.78 -6.48
C ALA A 410 -9.04 4.24 -6.78
N VAL A 411 -8.46 4.68 -7.89
CA VAL A 411 -7.05 4.42 -8.21
C VAL A 411 -6.24 5.63 -7.75
N ASN A 412 -5.21 5.39 -6.94
CA ASN A 412 -4.31 6.47 -6.52
C ASN A 412 -3.32 6.78 -7.64
N LEU A 413 -3.18 8.07 -7.95
CA LEU A 413 -2.33 8.58 -9.03
C LEU A 413 -1.29 9.56 -8.51
N THR A 414 -0.22 9.70 -9.27
CA THR A 414 0.77 10.77 -9.08
C THR A 414 0.33 12.06 -9.77
N SER A 415 0.86 13.19 -9.32
CA SER A 415 0.33 14.57 -9.45
C SER A 415 -0.08 15.05 -10.84
N ASP A 416 0.43 14.46 -11.91
CA ASP A 416 0.41 15.09 -13.24
C ASP A 416 -0.73 14.55 -14.13
N GLU A 417 -1.42 13.48 -13.70
CA GLU A 417 -2.47 12.79 -14.47
C GLU A 417 -3.90 13.21 -14.09
N VAL A 418 -4.08 13.90 -12.95
CA VAL A 418 -5.38 14.36 -12.42
C VAL A 418 -5.27 15.78 -11.88
N PRO A 419 -6.39 16.51 -11.74
CA PRO A 419 -6.39 17.85 -11.16
C PRO A 419 -5.61 17.92 -9.84
N VAL A 420 -4.82 18.99 -9.69
CA VAL A 420 -3.92 19.19 -8.55
C VAL A 420 -4.71 19.05 -7.23
N GLY A 421 -4.17 18.23 -6.33
CA GLY A 421 -4.77 17.98 -5.02
C GLY A 421 -5.78 16.84 -4.97
N ARG A 422 -6.19 16.24 -6.11
CA ARG A 422 -7.08 15.07 -6.12
C ARG A 422 -6.33 13.76 -5.84
N PHE A 423 -5.17 13.56 -6.49
CA PHE A 423 -4.28 12.39 -6.37
C PHE A 423 -4.98 11.02 -6.51
N ALA A 424 -6.16 10.98 -7.12
CA ALA A 424 -6.94 9.78 -7.31
C ALA A 424 -7.94 9.94 -8.48
N GLU A 425 -8.21 8.84 -9.17
CA GLU A 425 -9.18 8.74 -10.27
C GLU A 425 -10.25 7.69 -9.94
N SER A 426 -11.45 7.88 -10.49
CA SER A 426 -12.54 6.92 -10.31
C SER A 426 -12.28 5.64 -11.11
N PHE A 427 -12.53 4.49 -10.49
CA PHE A 427 -12.43 3.18 -11.13
C PHE A 427 -13.61 2.32 -10.71
N THR A 428 -14.25 1.65 -11.65
CA THR A 428 -15.41 0.79 -11.38
C THR A 428 -15.11 -0.64 -11.80
N PHE A 429 -15.54 -1.58 -10.95
CA PHE A 429 -15.63 -2.99 -11.31
C PHE A 429 -17.08 -3.33 -11.62
N GLU A 430 -17.29 -4.02 -12.75
CA GLU A 430 -18.58 -4.62 -13.14
C GLU A 430 -18.32 -6.09 -13.49
N HIS A 431 -19.34 -6.92 -13.66
CA HIS A 431 -19.10 -8.34 -13.97
C HIS A 431 -18.53 -8.54 -15.39
N ASP A 432 -18.85 -7.66 -16.33
CA ASP A 432 -18.46 -7.73 -17.74
C ASP A 432 -17.24 -6.87 -18.05
N GLN A 433 -17.26 -5.58 -17.68
CA GLN A 433 -16.18 -4.63 -17.96
C GLN A 433 -15.82 -3.77 -16.76
N SER A 434 -14.54 -3.76 -16.42
CA SER A 434 -13.97 -2.94 -15.36
C SER A 434 -13.01 -1.89 -15.93
N GLY A 435 -12.92 -0.72 -15.30
CA GLY A 435 -12.10 0.35 -15.81
C GLY A 435 -12.36 1.74 -15.22
N GLY A 436 -11.78 2.75 -15.84
CA GLY A 436 -11.96 4.16 -15.49
C GLY A 436 -11.62 5.06 -16.67
N GLY A 437 -11.93 6.35 -16.58
CA GLY A 437 -11.74 7.30 -17.69
C GLY A 437 -10.31 7.33 -18.23
N LEU A 438 -9.33 7.29 -17.33
CA LEU A 438 -7.91 7.35 -17.68
C LEU A 438 -7.32 6.00 -18.16
N PHE A 439 -7.91 4.87 -17.77
CA PHE A 439 -7.36 3.53 -18.00
C PHE A 439 -8.08 2.74 -19.10
N GLY A 440 -9.15 3.31 -19.66
CA GLY A 440 -10.09 2.59 -20.52
C GLY A 440 -10.88 1.54 -19.73
N ARG A 441 -11.71 0.79 -20.46
CA ARG A 441 -12.47 -0.36 -19.94
C ARG A 441 -11.92 -1.65 -20.55
N ARG A 442 -11.78 -2.69 -19.73
CA ARG A 442 -11.40 -4.04 -20.14
C ARG A 442 -12.31 -5.07 -19.51
N GLY A 443 -12.36 -6.27 -20.10
CA GLY A 443 -13.07 -7.40 -19.52
C GLY A 443 -12.64 -7.66 -18.07
N THR A 444 -13.61 -7.89 -17.18
CA THR A 444 -13.31 -8.13 -15.75
C THR A 444 -12.52 -9.42 -15.54
N ASP A 445 -12.77 -10.42 -16.38
CA ASP A 445 -12.00 -11.65 -16.51
C ASP A 445 -10.50 -11.38 -16.72
N TRP A 446 -10.13 -10.35 -17.49
CA TRP A 446 -8.73 -9.97 -17.67
C TRP A 446 -8.10 -9.60 -16.32
N TYR A 447 -8.77 -8.81 -15.48
CA TYR A 447 -8.24 -8.44 -14.17
C TYR A 447 -8.16 -9.63 -13.21
N GLU A 448 -9.12 -10.57 -13.31
CA GLU A 448 -9.20 -11.79 -12.52
C GLU A 448 -8.10 -12.80 -12.87
N GLU A 449 -7.83 -12.98 -14.17
CA GLU A 449 -6.80 -13.86 -14.69
C GLU A 449 -5.39 -13.31 -14.48
N GLN A 450 -5.26 -11.98 -14.43
CA GLN A 450 -4.00 -11.30 -14.20
C GLN A 450 -3.59 -11.28 -12.71
N ALA A 451 -4.39 -11.88 -11.83
CA ALA A 451 -4.04 -12.10 -10.43
C ALA A 451 -2.66 -12.74 -10.30
N GLY A 452 -1.84 -12.20 -9.38
CA GLY A 452 -0.46 -12.62 -9.19
C GLY A 452 -0.35 -13.92 -8.41
N LEU A 453 0.50 -13.90 -7.39
CA LEU A 453 0.77 -15.05 -6.53
C LEU A 453 -0.51 -15.63 -5.89
N PRO A 454 -0.53 -16.93 -5.55
CA PRO A 454 -1.66 -17.56 -4.87
C PRO A 454 -2.12 -16.74 -3.66
N GLY A 455 -3.43 -16.55 -3.52
CA GLY A 455 -4.02 -15.71 -2.50
C GLY A 455 -4.11 -14.23 -2.89
N THR A 456 -3.70 -13.79 -4.08
CA THR A 456 -3.89 -12.39 -4.53
C THR A 456 -4.96 -12.25 -5.62
N GLN A 457 -5.82 -13.25 -5.76
CA GLN A 457 -6.89 -13.26 -6.76
C GLN A 457 -7.91 -12.16 -6.50
N LEU A 458 -8.38 -11.56 -7.60
CA LEU A 458 -9.35 -10.48 -7.59
C LEU A 458 -10.77 -11.05 -7.66
N THR A 459 -11.19 -11.76 -6.61
CA THR A 459 -12.58 -12.24 -6.46
C THR A 459 -13.53 -11.09 -6.11
N LEU A 460 -14.86 -11.28 -6.25
CA LEU A 460 -15.85 -10.28 -5.81
C LEU A 460 -15.69 -9.90 -4.32
N PRO A 461 -15.47 -10.83 -3.38
CA PRO A 461 -15.10 -10.47 -2.00
C PRO A 461 -13.81 -9.64 -1.87
N SER A 462 -12.82 -9.90 -2.72
CA SER A 462 -11.60 -9.09 -2.77
C SER A 462 -11.88 -7.69 -3.29
N ILE A 463 -12.61 -7.56 -4.42
CA ILE A 463 -13.06 -6.28 -4.99
C ILE A 463 -13.89 -5.50 -3.95
N MET A 464 -14.74 -6.20 -3.21
CA MET A 464 -15.52 -5.65 -2.12
C MET A 464 -14.65 -5.06 -1.02
N ALA A 465 -13.60 -5.78 -0.61
CA ALA A 465 -12.63 -5.30 0.36
C ALA A 465 -11.78 -4.13 -0.17
N VAL A 466 -11.47 -4.09 -1.47
CA VAL A 466 -10.75 -2.97 -2.12
C VAL A 466 -11.59 -1.70 -2.07
N SER A 467 -12.88 -1.78 -2.43
CA SER A 467 -13.83 -0.67 -2.29
C SER A 467 -14.00 -0.24 -0.82
N GLY A 468 -13.82 -1.18 0.10
CA GLY A 468 -13.86 -1.00 1.55
C GLY A 468 -12.61 -0.44 2.22
N ALA A 469 -11.53 -0.19 1.49
CA ALA A 469 -10.22 0.16 2.05
C ALA A 469 -10.21 1.55 2.73
N ALA A 470 -10.68 1.61 3.97
CA ALA A 470 -10.79 2.84 4.76
C ALA A 470 -9.43 3.35 5.29
N LEU A 471 -8.41 2.48 5.32
CA LEU A 471 -7.04 2.82 5.72
C LEU A 471 -6.09 2.44 4.60
N SER A 472 -5.47 3.45 3.99
CA SER A 472 -4.49 3.30 2.93
C SER A 472 -3.42 4.38 3.08
N PRO A 473 -2.13 4.08 2.85
CA PRO A 473 -1.06 5.08 2.74
C PRO A 473 -1.38 6.20 1.75
N LEU A 474 -2.15 5.88 0.70
CA LEU A 474 -2.60 6.83 -0.31
C LEU A 474 -4.14 6.92 -0.24
N MET A 475 -4.64 8.13 0.00
CA MET A 475 -6.07 8.45 0.19
C MET A 475 -6.47 9.69 -0.63
N GLY A 476 -5.96 9.81 -1.85
CA GLY A 476 -6.20 10.99 -2.70
C GLY A 476 -5.84 12.31 -1.97
N ARG A 477 -6.78 13.25 -1.94
CA ARG A 477 -6.68 14.54 -1.24
C ARG A 477 -6.32 14.43 0.25
N PHE A 478 -6.65 13.32 0.92
CA PHE A 478 -6.38 13.11 2.33
C PHE A 478 -5.04 12.38 2.59
N THR A 479 -4.16 12.35 1.60
CA THR A 479 -2.81 11.78 1.75
C THR A 479 -1.90 12.75 2.50
N TYR A 480 -1.60 12.45 3.75
CA TYR A 480 -0.62 13.19 4.54
C TYR A 480 0.73 12.46 4.53
N PRO A 481 1.85 13.09 4.12
CA PRO A 481 3.15 12.43 4.01
C PRO A 481 3.63 11.65 5.25
N PRO A 482 3.57 12.19 6.48
CA PRO A 482 4.02 11.45 7.66
C PRO A 482 3.12 10.25 7.97
N LEU A 483 1.80 10.39 7.79
CA LEU A 483 0.84 9.32 8.03
C LEU A 483 0.95 8.21 6.97
N ARG A 484 1.17 8.60 5.70
CA ARG A 484 1.46 7.68 4.60
C ARG A 484 2.64 6.79 4.94
N PHE A 485 3.75 7.38 5.36
CA PHE A 485 4.94 6.65 5.72
C PHE A 485 4.68 5.71 6.90
N LEU A 486 4.04 6.22 7.96
CA LEU A 486 3.71 5.43 9.14
C LEU A 486 2.89 4.19 8.81
N MET A 487 1.80 4.36 8.05
CA MET A 487 0.90 3.29 7.66
C MET A 487 1.57 2.29 6.71
N ALA A 488 2.44 2.77 5.82
CA ALA A 488 3.24 1.90 4.97
C ALA A 488 4.21 1.03 5.80
N LEU A 489 4.95 1.64 6.74
CA LEU A 489 5.92 0.96 7.59
C LEU A 489 5.25 -0.07 8.51
N THR A 490 4.19 0.34 9.19
CA THR A 490 3.40 -0.50 10.12
C THR A 490 2.48 -1.51 9.44
N ASN A 491 2.48 -1.56 8.10
CA ASN A 491 1.62 -2.43 7.29
C ASN A 491 0.11 -2.22 7.52
N VAL A 492 -0.29 -1.07 8.09
CA VAL A 492 -1.70 -0.69 8.25
C VAL A 492 -2.21 -0.16 6.91
N ARG A 493 -2.47 -1.08 5.97
CA ARG A 493 -2.95 -0.77 4.62
C ARG A 493 -3.92 -1.83 4.13
N LEU A 494 -5.04 -1.38 3.56
CA LEU A 494 -6.06 -2.20 2.95
C LEU A 494 -6.13 -2.06 1.42
N GLY A 495 -5.39 -1.10 0.86
CA GLY A 495 -5.28 -0.93 -0.59
C GLY A 495 -4.46 -2.05 -1.23
N VAL A 496 -4.74 -2.32 -2.51
CA VAL A 496 -4.08 -3.37 -3.29
C VAL A 496 -3.39 -2.81 -4.52
N TRP A 497 -2.37 -3.52 -4.99
CA TRP A 497 -1.70 -3.23 -6.25
C TRP A 497 -2.24 -4.15 -7.34
N ILE A 498 -2.90 -3.55 -8.33
CA ILE A 498 -3.39 -4.22 -9.54
C ILE A 498 -2.43 -3.90 -10.68
N LYS A 499 -2.24 -4.85 -11.59
CA LYS A 499 -1.40 -4.64 -12.78
C LYS A 499 -2.01 -3.54 -13.65
N ASN A 500 -1.17 -2.65 -14.15
CA ASN A 500 -1.61 -1.58 -15.04
C ASN A 500 -2.10 -2.16 -16.39
N PRO A 501 -3.38 -1.98 -16.77
CA PRO A 501 -3.93 -2.49 -18.02
C PRO A 501 -3.33 -1.87 -19.28
N LEU A 502 -2.72 -0.70 -19.18
CA LEU A 502 -2.08 0.02 -20.30
C LEU A 502 -0.62 -0.39 -20.52
N HIS A 503 -0.05 -1.22 -19.65
CA HIS A 503 1.37 -1.55 -19.75
C HIS A 503 1.58 -2.73 -20.73
N PRO A 504 2.41 -2.59 -21.80
CA PRO A 504 2.53 -3.56 -22.89
C PRO A 504 2.85 -4.99 -22.44
N ARG A 505 3.66 -5.14 -21.38
CA ARG A 505 4.00 -6.44 -20.79
C ARG A 505 2.78 -7.29 -20.40
N TRP A 506 1.67 -6.66 -20.01
CA TRP A 506 0.49 -7.36 -19.51
C TRP A 506 -0.58 -7.55 -20.59
N GLU A 507 -0.32 -7.13 -21.84
CA GLU A 507 -1.22 -7.37 -22.97
C GLU A 507 -1.29 -8.84 -23.34
N ARG A 508 -0.19 -9.59 -23.18
CA ARG A 508 -0.12 -11.02 -23.51
C ARG A 508 0.10 -11.85 -22.25
N LYS A 509 -0.59 -13.00 -22.18
CA LYS A 509 -0.37 -13.99 -21.12
C LYS A 509 1.01 -14.62 -21.33
N PRO A 510 1.94 -14.52 -20.37
CA PRO A 510 3.26 -15.10 -20.53
C PRO A 510 3.14 -16.63 -20.62
N GLU A 511 3.86 -17.24 -21.55
CA GLU A 511 3.89 -18.70 -21.69
C GLU A 511 4.39 -19.36 -20.40
N PRO A 512 3.81 -20.51 -20.00
CA PRO A 512 4.24 -21.21 -18.80
C PRO A 512 5.71 -21.63 -18.94
N PRO A 513 6.56 -21.33 -17.94
CA PRO A 513 7.98 -21.65 -18.01
C PRO A 513 8.21 -23.16 -18.08
N ARG A 514 9.03 -23.59 -19.06
CA ARG A 514 9.45 -25.00 -19.21
C ARG A 514 10.67 -25.31 -18.33
N GLY A 515 10.65 -26.45 -17.65
CA GLY A 515 11.77 -26.93 -16.82
C GLY A 515 11.93 -26.24 -15.46
N TRP A 516 12.84 -26.75 -14.63
CA TRP A 516 13.12 -26.20 -13.29
C TRP A 516 13.83 -24.84 -13.37
N ALA A 517 14.80 -24.68 -14.26
CA ALA A 517 15.54 -23.43 -14.45
C ALA A 517 14.66 -22.32 -15.02
N GLY A 518 13.74 -22.64 -15.94
CA GLY A 518 12.73 -21.72 -16.43
C GLY A 518 11.79 -21.23 -15.32
N ARG A 519 11.33 -22.15 -14.45
CA ARG A 519 10.50 -21.81 -13.28
C ARG A 519 11.24 -20.92 -12.29
N LEU A 520 12.51 -21.19 -12.01
CA LEU A 520 13.34 -20.36 -11.14
C LEU A 520 13.53 -18.96 -11.72
N ARG A 521 13.91 -18.85 -13.00
CA ARG A 521 14.09 -17.58 -13.71
C ARG A 521 12.80 -16.77 -13.77
N ALA A 522 11.67 -17.42 -14.04
CA ALA A 522 10.35 -16.79 -14.00
C ALA A 522 10.02 -16.30 -12.58
N SER A 523 10.25 -17.11 -11.54
CA SER A 523 10.02 -16.69 -10.14
C SER A 523 10.88 -15.51 -9.73
N VAL A 524 12.14 -15.45 -10.14
CA VAL A 524 13.04 -14.33 -9.84
C VAL A 524 12.59 -13.07 -10.59
N ARG A 525 12.34 -13.20 -11.89
CA ARG A 525 11.88 -12.09 -12.73
C ARG A 525 10.55 -11.53 -12.25
N ASP A 526 9.55 -12.39 -12.06
CA ASP A 526 8.22 -11.97 -11.66
C ASP A 526 8.26 -11.42 -10.24
N GLY A 527 9.03 -12.04 -9.33
CA GLY A 527 9.28 -11.52 -7.99
C GLY A 527 9.90 -10.11 -7.98
N TRP A 528 10.87 -9.84 -8.85
CA TRP A 528 11.50 -8.51 -8.96
C TRP A 528 10.57 -7.42 -9.50
N HIS A 529 9.61 -7.80 -10.34
CA HIS A 529 8.65 -6.85 -10.93
C HIS A 529 7.36 -6.71 -10.14
N GLU A 530 7.15 -7.56 -9.14
CA GLU A 530 6.07 -7.38 -8.19
C GLU A 530 6.39 -6.25 -7.20
N PRO A 531 5.39 -5.42 -6.86
CA PRO A 531 5.57 -4.38 -5.85
C PRO A 531 5.86 -5.02 -4.48
N GLY A 532 7.05 -4.76 -3.94
CA GLY A 532 7.59 -5.31 -2.70
C GLY A 532 8.27 -4.24 -1.83
N ALA A 533 8.93 -4.68 -0.75
CA ALA A 533 9.63 -3.79 0.16
C ALA A 533 10.84 -3.07 -0.48
N CYS A 534 11.43 -3.69 -1.53
CA CYS A 534 12.65 -3.21 -2.19
C CYS A 534 12.42 -2.64 -3.60
N THR A 535 11.19 -2.62 -4.11
CA THR A 535 10.89 -2.28 -5.52
C THR A 535 9.96 -1.07 -5.64
N CYS A 536 10.51 0.06 -6.10
CA CYS A 536 9.75 1.20 -6.62
C CYS A 536 9.64 1.07 -8.14
N CYS A 537 8.69 0.28 -8.66
CA CYS A 537 8.39 0.34 -10.09
C CYS A 537 7.50 1.54 -10.40
N ALA A 538 8.09 2.74 -10.41
CA ALA A 538 7.56 3.92 -11.06
C ALA A 538 8.34 4.13 -12.37
N ARG A 539 8.06 3.33 -13.41
CA ARG A 539 8.35 3.79 -14.77
C ARG A 539 7.18 4.65 -15.19
N ARG A 540 7.45 5.95 -15.37
CA ARG A 540 6.50 6.92 -15.95
C ARG A 540 6.00 6.37 -17.28
N TRP A 541 4.68 6.38 -17.45
CA TRP A 541 4.08 6.27 -18.77
C TRP A 541 4.30 7.59 -19.50
N ALA A 542 4.81 7.52 -20.73
CA ALA A 542 4.71 8.62 -21.68
C ALA A 542 3.46 8.32 -22.53
N PRO A 543 2.53 9.27 -22.70
CA PRO A 543 1.40 9.06 -23.59
C PRO A 543 1.89 8.71 -25.00
N PRO A 544 1.21 7.81 -25.73
CA PRO A 544 1.48 7.63 -27.14
C PRO A 544 1.34 8.99 -27.82
N SER A 545 2.36 9.39 -28.57
CA SER A 545 2.30 10.57 -29.42
C SER A 545 1.03 10.50 -30.28
N PRO A 546 0.28 11.61 -30.42
CA PRO A 546 -0.88 11.63 -31.30
C PRO A 546 -0.46 11.16 -32.70
N PRO A 547 -1.31 10.40 -33.41
CA PRO A 547 -0.99 9.96 -34.75
C PRO A 547 -0.60 11.19 -35.56
N THR A 548 0.63 11.18 -36.09
CA THR A 548 1.05 12.12 -37.12
C THR A 548 -0.04 12.11 -38.17
N ALA A 549 -0.74 13.23 -38.33
CA ALA A 549 -1.64 13.43 -39.44
C ALA A 549 -0.85 13.08 -40.71
N SER A 550 -1.22 11.97 -41.33
CA SER A 550 -0.75 11.65 -42.67
C SER A 550 -1.28 12.75 -43.56
N SER A 551 -0.42 13.68 -43.92
CA SER A 551 -0.64 14.57 -45.04
C SER A 551 -0.66 13.71 -46.30
N THR A 552 -1.87 13.41 -46.77
CA THR A 552 -2.16 13.09 -48.16
C THR A 552 -3.23 14.05 -48.62
#